data_AF-A0A2H0U851-F1
#
_entry.id   AF-A0A2H0U851-F1
#
_cell.length_a   1.000
_cell.length_b   1.000
_cell.length_c   1.000
_cell.angle_alpha   90.00
_cell.angle_beta   90.00
_cell.angle_gamma   90.00
#
_symmetry.space_group_name_H-M   'P 1'
#
loop_
_entity.id
_entity.type
_entity.pdbx_description
1 polymer ?
#
loop_
_entity_poly.entity_id
_entity_poly.type
_entity_poly.pdbx_seq_one_letter_code
_entity_poly.pdbx_strand_id
1 'polypeptide(L)'
;MIKSVFNTVVYEPLYNGLVFLVDVLPGHDVGFAIIVLTLFIKFALFPISRQAVRTQIAMREVAPEIEAIKEKYKDKQEEQARAIFALYREKNIRPFSSFFLILLQLPILFGLYWVFWRGGLPVVDPELLYAFVRIPEAVDMHFLGVIDMSGRSALLAALAGASQLVYARLSMGPRKPPPKDGAKRSFGDDMARSFDIQMRYVLPVVIAVISYTLSAAVPLYWATSNIFMIAQELLMGRRFSAAAQPKS
;
A
#
# COMPACT_ATOMS: atom_id res chain seq x y z
N MET A 1 -16.42 -18.32 -12.02
CA MET A 1 -16.93 -17.00 -11.56
C MET A 1 -15.80 -16.05 -11.13
N ILE A 2 -15.02 -16.36 -10.08
CA ILE A 2 -13.96 -15.45 -9.55
C ILE A 2 -12.90 -15.07 -10.60
N LYS A 3 -12.44 -16.02 -11.43
CA LYS A 3 -11.49 -15.76 -12.52
C LYS A 3 -12.03 -14.74 -13.54
N SER A 4 -13.30 -14.83 -13.90
CA SER A 4 -13.94 -13.92 -14.85
C SER A 4 -14.14 -12.53 -14.25
N VAL A 5 -14.58 -12.45 -12.99
CA VAL A 5 -14.72 -11.16 -12.29
C VAL A 5 -13.37 -10.45 -12.18
N PHE A 6 -12.30 -11.17 -11.80
CA PHE A 6 -10.96 -10.59 -11.76
C PHE A 6 -10.52 -10.11 -13.15
N ASN A 7 -10.79 -10.90 -14.20
CA ASN A 7 -10.39 -10.54 -15.55
C ASN A 7 -11.04 -9.22 -15.97
N THR A 8 -12.36 -9.15 -15.88
CA THR A 8 -13.15 -8.04 -16.40
C THR A 8 -13.05 -6.77 -15.53
N VAL A 9 -12.93 -6.91 -14.21
CA VAL A 9 -12.93 -5.76 -13.30
C VAL A 9 -11.54 -5.22 -13.02
N VAL A 10 -10.50 -6.06 -13.13
CA VAL A 10 -9.14 -5.70 -12.71
C VAL A 10 -8.16 -5.80 -13.86
N TYR A 11 -8.02 -6.98 -14.47
CA TYR A 11 -6.99 -7.21 -15.48
C TYR A 11 -7.24 -6.42 -16.77
N GLU A 12 -8.43 -6.55 -17.38
CA GLU A 12 -8.76 -5.88 -18.64
C GLU A 12 -8.68 -4.34 -18.53
N PRO A 13 -9.23 -3.67 -17.48
CA PRO A 13 -9.08 -2.23 -17.33
C PRO A 13 -7.63 -1.78 -17.14
N LEU A 14 -6.84 -2.54 -16.36
CA LEU A 14 -5.42 -2.21 -16.15
C LEU A 14 -4.61 -2.40 -17.44
N TYR A 15 -4.88 -3.48 -18.18
CA TYR A 15 -4.24 -3.77 -19.45
C TYR A 15 -4.54 -2.66 -20.47
N ASN A 16 -5.82 -2.36 -20.67
CA ASN A 16 -6.28 -1.32 -21.60
C ASN A 16 -5.78 0.06 -21.20
N GLY A 17 -5.84 0.39 -19.91
CA GLY A 17 -5.31 1.65 -19.42
C GLY A 17 -3.80 1.79 -19.67
N LEU A 18 -3.04 0.71 -19.48
CA LEU A 18 -1.61 0.71 -19.77
C LEU A 18 -1.31 0.85 -21.26
N VAL A 19 -1.97 0.06 -22.12
CA VAL A 19 -1.80 0.13 -23.58
C VAL A 19 -2.19 1.51 -24.11
N PHE A 20 -3.31 2.07 -23.65
CA PHE A 20 -3.73 3.43 -24.01
C PHE A 20 -2.68 4.48 -23.61
N LEU A 21 -2.10 4.37 -22.41
CA LEU A 21 -1.06 5.30 -21.97
C LEU A 21 0.22 5.15 -22.78
N VAL A 22 0.60 3.92 -23.17
CA VAL A 22 1.75 3.68 -24.07
C VAL A 22 1.51 4.29 -25.45
N ASP A 23 0.29 4.22 -25.99
CA ASP A 23 -0.07 4.84 -27.27
C ASP A 23 0.06 6.37 -27.24
N VAL A 24 -0.40 7.00 -26.15
CA VAL A 24 -0.51 8.47 -26.06
C VAL A 24 0.75 9.15 -25.50
N LEU A 25 1.56 8.45 -24.69
CA LEU A 25 2.75 9.04 -24.09
C LEU A 25 3.91 9.14 -25.09
N PRO A 26 4.69 10.23 -25.04
CA PRO A 26 5.83 10.41 -25.93
C PRO A 26 6.87 9.31 -25.67
N GLY A 27 7.38 8.72 -26.75
CA GLY A 27 8.38 7.65 -26.70
C GLY A 27 7.83 6.26 -26.39
N HIS A 28 6.51 6.11 -26.21
CA HIS A 28 5.87 4.81 -25.96
C HIS A 28 6.47 4.02 -24.78
N ASP A 29 7.02 4.75 -23.79
CA ASP A 29 7.74 4.18 -22.65
C ASP A 29 6.75 3.62 -21.62
N VAL A 30 6.84 2.30 -21.44
CA VAL A 30 5.98 1.54 -20.53
C VAL A 30 6.20 1.93 -19.06
N GLY A 31 7.41 2.31 -18.68
CA GLY A 31 7.70 2.79 -17.33
C GLY A 31 6.97 4.08 -16.99
N PHE A 32 6.94 5.06 -17.90
CA PHE A 32 6.12 6.26 -17.73
C PHE A 32 4.62 5.92 -17.69
N ALA A 33 4.16 5.02 -18.55
CA ALA A 33 2.77 4.56 -18.54
C ALA A 33 2.38 3.93 -17.19
N ILE A 34 3.25 3.11 -16.58
CA ILE A 34 3.05 2.54 -15.25
C ILE A 34 2.93 3.65 -14.19
N ILE A 35 3.82 4.65 -14.21
CA ILE A 35 3.78 5.76 -13.24
C ILE A 35 2.45 6.51 -13.33
N VAL A 36 2.04 6.89 -14.54
CA VAL A 36 0.81 7.66 -14.78
C VAL A 36 -0.42 6.83 -14.38
N LEU A 37 -0.49 5.56 -14.78
CA LEU A 37 -1.57 4.65 -14.38
C LEU A 37 -1.65 4.51 -12.86
N THR A 38 -0.50 4.35 -12.20
CA THR A 38 -0.43 4.23 -10.74
C THR A 38 -0.98 5.48 -10.06
N LEU A 39 -0.54 6.66 -10.50
CA LEU A 39 -1.02 7.93 -9.95
C LEU A 39 -2.53 8.11 -10.18
N PHE A 40 -3.03 7.80 -11.37
CA PHE A 40 -4.46 7.84 -11.68
C PHE A 40 -5.27 6.98 -10.71
N ILE A 41 -4.85 5.72 -10.51
CA ILE A 41 -5.49 4.80 -9.56
C ILE A 41 -5.42 5.38 -8.14
N LYS A 42 -4.27 5.90 -7.72
CA LYS A 42 -4.11 6.49 -6.37
C LYS A 42 -5.01 7.71 -6.16
N PHE A 43 -5.22 8.53 -7.19
CA PHE A 43 -6.17 9.64 -7.14
C PHE A 43 -7.62 9.15 -7.09
N ALA A 44 -7.99 8.14 -7.86
CA ALA A 44 -9.32 7.52 -7.78
C ALA A 44 -9.60 6.93 -6.39
N LEU A 45 -8.58 6.34 -5.75
CA LEU A 45 -8.66 5.76 -4.41
C LEU A 45 -8.43 6.78 -3.27
N PHE A 46 -8.11 8.03 -3.60
CA PHE A 46 -7.79 9.08 -2.64
C PHE A 46 -8.86 9.30 -1.54
N PRO A 47 -10.18 9.34 -1.82
CA PRO A 47 -11.17 9.51 -0.74
C PRO A 47 -11.14 8.36 0.27
N ILE A 48 -10.92 7.14 -0.21
CA ILE A 48 -10.84 5.93 0.63
C ILE A 48 -9.54 5.94 1.43
N SER A 49 -8.40 6.21 0.78
CA SER A 49 -7.10 6.26 1.46
C SER A 49 -7.05 7.37 2.50
N ARG A 50 -7.68 8.51 2.25
CA ARG A 50 -7.81 9.61 3.21
C ARG A 50 -8.56 9.17 4.48
N GLN A 51 -9.64 8.41 4.34
CA GLN A 51 -10.37 7.88 5.48
C GLN A 51 -9.56 6.84 6.26
N ALA A 52 -8.81 6.00 5.56
CA ALA A 52 -7.89 5.03 6.17
C ALA A 52 -6.82 5.72 7.02
N VAL A 53 -6.15 6.75 6.50
CA VAL A 53 -5.12 7.47 7.27
C VAL A 53 -5.73 8.20 8.48
N ARG A 54 -6.88 8.86 8.33
CA ARG A 54 -7.59 9.48 9.47
C ARG A 54 -7.86 8.46 10.58
N THR A 55 -8.31 7.26 10.19
CA THR A 55 -8.53 6.17 11.13
C THR A 55 -7.22 5.76 11.81
N GLN A 56 -6.12 5.62 11.08
CA GLN A 56 -4.81 5.29 11.65
C GLN A 56 -4.34 6.33 12.67
N ILE A 57 -4.53 7.63 12.38
CA ILE A 57 -4.19 8.70 13.31
C ILE A 57 -5.03 8.61 14.58
N ALA A 58 -6.36 8.50 14.46
CA ALA A 58 -7.25 8.38 15.62
C ALA A 58 -6.91 7.14 16.49
N MET A 59 -6.54 6.02 15.87
CA MET A 59 -6.09 4.81 16.57
C MET A 59 -4.80 5.04 17.37
N ARG A 60 -3.88 5.87 16.86
CA ARG A 60 -2.65 6.25 17.59
C ARG A 60 -2.97 7.17 18.76
N GLU A 61 -3.91 8.09 18.60
CA GLU A 61 -4.33 9.02 19.65
C GLU A 61 -4.96 8.30 20.84
N VAL A 62 -5.77 7.25 20.58
CA VAL A 62 -6.39 6.44 21.64
C VAL A 62 -5.51 5.29 22.14
N ALA A 63 -4.30 5.13 21.59
CA ALA A 63 -3.35 4.11 22.05
C ALA A 63 -3.10 4.09 23.57
N PRO A 64 -2.97 5.23 24.30
CA PRO A 64 -2.85 5.20 25.76
C PRO A 64 -4.10 4.67 26.46
N GLU A 65 -5.30 5.02 26.00
CA GLU A 65 -6.57 4.50 26.53
C GLU A 65 -6.69 2.98 26.30
N ILE A 66 -6.23 2.50 25.14
CA ILE A 66 -6.15 1.06 24.86
C ILE A 66 -5.22 0.37 25.86
N GLU A 67 -4.02 0.91 26.14
CA GLU A 67 -3.12 0.28 27.11
C GLU A 67 -3.73 0.25 28.52
N ALA A 68 -4.41 1.30 28.95
CA ALA A 68 -5.12 1.32 30.23
C ALA A 68 -6.19 0.22 30.30
N ILE A 69 -6.92 -0.02 29.21
CA ILE A 69 -7.87 -1.15 29.10
C ILE A 69 -7.12 -2.49 29.20
N LYS A 70 -5.99 -2.65 28.52
CA LYS A 70 -5.21 -3.89 28.60
C LYS A 70 -4.69 -4.18 30.00
N GLU A 71 -4.25 -3.16 30.73
CA GLU A 71 -3.82 -3.30 32.13
C GLU A 71 -5.00 -3.68 33.03
N LYS A 72 -6.16 -3.04 32.86
CA LYS A 72 -7.36 -3.31 33.65
C LYS A 72 -7.91 -4.73 33.44
N TYR A 73 -7.83 -5.27 32.22
CA TYR A 73 -8.40 -6.57 31.85
C TYR A 73 -7.33 -7.62 31.49
N LYS A 74 -6.14 -7.54 32.11
CA LYS A 74 -4.96 -8.34 31.75
C LYS A 74 -5.21 -9.85 31.63
N ASP A 75 -6.04 -10.40 32.52
CA ASP A 75 -6.34 -11.84 32.58
C ASP A 75 -7.68 -12.21 31.91
N LYS A 76 -8.35 -11.24 31.30
CA LYS A 76 -9.70 -11.39 30.75
C LYS A 76 -9.76 -10.94 29.29
N GLN A 77 -9.19 -11.74 28.40
CA GLN A 77 -9.07 -11.43 26.97
C GLN A 77 -10.41 -11.06 26.30
N GLU A 78 -11.50 -11.73 26.67
CA GLU A 78 -12.81 -11.44 26.08
C GLU A 78 -13.35 -10.07 26.53
N GLU A 79 -13.28 -9.76 27.84
CA GLU A 79 -13.67 -8.44 28.37
C GLU A 79 -12.77 -7.33 27.79
N GLN A 80 -11.47 -7.60 27.65
CA GLN A 80 -10.50 -6.71 27.03
C GLN A 80 -10.89 -6.38 25.58
N ALA A 81 -11.16 -7.39 24.75
CA ALA A 81 -11.54 -7.19 23.35
C ALA A 81 -12.86 -6.40 23.23
N ARG A 82 -13.85 -6.71 24.08
CA ARG A 82 -15.14 -5.99 24.13
C ARG A 82 -14.95 -4.52 24.53
N ALA A 83 -14.12 -4.23 25.53
CA ALA A 83 -13.84 -2.87 25.99
C ALA A 83 -13.08 -2.04 24.94
N ILE A 84 -12.09 -2.63 24.26
CA ILE A 84 -11.38 -1.97 23.15
C ILE A 84 -12.37 -1.63 22.02
N PHE A 85 -13.25 -2.56 21.66
CA PHE A 85 -14.24 -2.30 20.62
C PHE A 85 -15.31 -1.28 21.04
N ALA A 86 -15.69 -1.25 22.33
CA ALA A 86 -16.54 -0.21 22.88
C ALA A 86 -15.89 1.16 22.81
N LEU A 87 -14.60 1.28 23.16
CA LEU A 87 -13.81 2.51 23.02
C LEU A 87 -13.78 2.99 21.57
N TYR A 88 -13.54 2.11 20.59
CA TYR A 88 -13.59 2.50 19.18
C TYR A 88 -14.96 3.02 18.77
N ARG A 89 -16.05 2.42 19.25
CA ARG A 89 -17.41 2.88 18.97
C ARG A 89 -17.68 4.25 19.61
N GLU A 90 -17.30 4.43 20.87
CA GLU A 90 -17.44 5.69 21.61
C GLU A 90 -16.69 6.83 20.92
N LYS A 91 -15.46 6.58 20.48
CA LYS A 91 -14.61 7.55 19.77
C LYS A 91 -14.91 7.63 18.26
N ASN A 92 -15.94 6.94 17.77
CA ASN A 92 -16.33 6.88 16.35
C ASN A 92 -15.19 6.46 15.38
N ILE A 93 -14.28 5.61 15.85
CA ILE A 93 -13.15 5.10 15.09
C ILE A 93 -13.57 3.86 14.29
N ARG A 94 -13.24 3.83 13.00
CA ARG A 94 -13.62 2.76 12.06
C ARG A 94 -12.41 1.91 11.64
N PRO A 95 -11.94 0.95 12.46
CA PRO A 95 -10.68 0.23 12.25
C PRO A 95 -10.59 -0.50 10.89
N PHE A 96 -11.72 -0.96 10.34
CA PHE A 96 -11.77 -1.66 9.06
C PHE A 96 -11.46 -0.79 7.84
N SER A 97 -11.50 0.54 7.97
CA SER A 97 -11.17 1.46 6.87
C SER A 97 -9.75 1.25 6.32
N SER A 98 -8.79 0.96 7.22
CA SER A 98 -7.40 0.69 6.84
C SER A 98 -7.23 -0.64 6.14
N PHE A 99 -7.99 -1.66 6.56
CA PHE A 99 -7.94 -2.99 5.95
C PHE A 99 -8.56 -2.99 4.55
N PHE A 100 -9.65 -2.26 4.35
CA PHE A 100 -10.31 -2.14 3.05
C PHE A 100 -9.38 -1.59 1.97
N LEU A 101 -8.53 -0.61 2.32
CA LEU A 101 -7.54 -0.07 1.38
C LEU A 101 -6.54 -1.14 0.91
N ILE A 102 -6.08 -2.01 1.81
CA ILE A 102 -5.15 -3.09 1.48
C ILE A 102 -5.83 -4.12 0.57
N LEU A 103 -7.07 -4.50 0.88
CA LEU A 103 -7.84 -5.43 0.05
C LEU A 103 -8.03 -4.92 -1.38
N LEU A 104 -8.19 -3.62 -1.57
CA LEU A 104 -8.32 -3.03 -2.90
C LEU A 104 -6.99 -2.98 -3.66
N GLN A 105 -5.88 -2.85 -2.95
CA GLN A 105 -4.53 -2.79 -3.51
C GLN A 105 -4.07 -4.16 -4.05
N LEU A 106 -4.45 -5.26 -3.40
CA LEU A 106 -3.98 -6.61 -3.76
C LEU A 106 -4.40 -7.02 -5.19
N PRO A 107 -5.66 -6.90 -5.63
CA PRO A 107 -6.05 -7.21 -7.00
C PRO A 107 -5.29 -6.38 -8.03
N ILE A 108 -5.08 -5.09 -7.77
CA ILE A 108 -4.37 -4.19 -8.69
C ILE A 108 -2.93 -4.66 -8.90
N LEU A 109 -2.24 -5.03 -7.82
CA LEU A 109 -0.89 -5.59 -7.88
C LEU A 109 -0.85 -6.87 -8.73
N PHE A 110 -1.77 -7.80 -8.49
CA PHE A 110 -1.84 -9.05 -9.27
C PHE A 110 -2.19 -8.79 -10.73
N GLY A 111 -3.06 -7.82 -11.01
CA GLY A 111 -3.45 -7.44 -12.37
C GLY A 111 -2.24 -6.91 -13.14
N LEU A 112 -1.50 -5.96 -12.56
CA LEU A 112 -0.30 -5.41 -13.18
C LEU A 112 0.77 -6.50 -13.39
N TYR A 113 1.00 -7.36 -12.40
CA TYR A 113 1.92 -8.49 -12.55
C TYR A 113 1.51 -9.42 -13.71
N TRP A 114 0.22 -9.75 -13.84
CA TRP A 114 -0.26 -10.60 -14.92
C TRP A 114 -0.16 -9.98 -16.30
N VAL A 115 -0.20 -8.66 -16.44
CA VAL A 115 0.01 -7.99 -17.73
C VAL A 115 1.38 -8.36 -18.29
N PHE A 116 2.43 -8.32 -17.48
CA PHE A 116 3.78 -8.65 -17.92
C PHE A 116 4.06 -10.16 -17.93
N TRP A 117 3.46 -10.93 -17.01
CA TRP A 117 3.69 -12.37 -16.94
C TRP A 117 3.01 -13.16 -18.05
N ARG A 118 1.81 -12.74 -18.50
CA ARG A 118 1.04 -13.45 -19.54
C ARG A 118 1.37 -12.98 -20.96
N GLY A 119 2.38 -12.14 -21.13
CA GLY A 119 2.83 -11.66 -22.44
C GLY A 119 1.99 -10.52 -23.02
N GLY A 120 1.36 -9.69 -22.18
CA GLY A 120 0.56 -8.55 -22.65
C GLY A 120 1.37 -7.36 -23.18
N LEU A 121 2.65 -7.26 -22.81
CA LEU A 121 3.62 -6.32 -23.39
C LEU A 121 5.00 -7.01 -23.49
N PRO A 122 5.82 -6.70 -24.52
CA PRO A 122 5.59 -5.67 -25.54
C PRO A 122 4.60 -6.09 -26.65
N VAL A 123 4.25 -7.37 -26.75
CA VAL A 123 3.28 -7.85 -27.73
C VAL A 123 1.86 -7.57 -27.23
N VAL A 124 1.16 -6.65 -27.90
CA VAL A 124 -0.21 -6.29 -27.54
C VAL A 124 -1.18 -7.32 -28.13
N ASP A 125 -2.08 -7.84 -27.30
CA ASP A 125 -3.16 -8.74 -27.72
C ASP A 125 -4.41 -7.93 -28.08
N PRO A 126 -4.80 -7.85 -29.36
CA PRO A 126 -5.95 -7.07 -29.80
C PRO A 126 -7.28 -7.59 -29.24
N GLU A 127 -7.40 -8.86 -28.89
CA GLU A 127 -8.65 -9.46 -28.38
C GLU A 127 -9.01 -8.95 -26.98
N LEU A 128 -8.00 -8.48 -26.23
CA LEU A 128 -8.17 -7.91 -24.90
C LEU A 128 -8.44 -6.41 -24.92
N LEU A 129 -8.36 -5.75 -26.09
CA LEU A 129 -8.53 -4.31 -26.20
C LEU A 129 -10.00 -3.91 -26.25
N TYR A 130 -10.32 -2.84 -25.53
CA TYR A 130 -11.58 -2.15 -25.69
C TYR A 130 -11.62 -1.43 -27.04
N ALA A 131 -12.81 -1.31 -27.63
CA ALA A 131 -13.00 -0.77 -28.97
C ALA A 131 -12.42 0.65 -29.19
N PHE A 132 -12.23 1.42 -28.12
CA PHE A 132 -11.65 2.77 -28.15
C PHE A 132 -10.13 2.81 -27.91
N VAL A 133 -9.51 1.70 -27.53
CA VAL A 133 -8.06 1.60 -27.31
C VAL A 133 -7.41 1.13 -28.61
N ARG A 134 -6.46 1.92 -29.10
CA ARG A 134 -5.72 1.62 -30.32
C ARG A 134 -4.47 0.80 -29.99
N ILE A 135 -4.00 0.07 -30.98
CA ILE A 135 -2.72 -0.63 -30.89
C ILE A 135 -1.61 0.43 -31.07
N PRO A 136 -0.71 0.59 -30.08
CA PRO A 136 0.41 1.51 -30.20
C PRO A 136 1.30 1.17 -31.40
N GLU A 137 1.85 2.19 -32.08
CA GLU A 137 2.79 1.98 -33.18
C GLU A 137 4.11 1.33 -32.71
N ALA A 138 4.51 1.64 -31.46
CA ALA A 138 5.65 1.03 -30.80
C ALA A 138 5.34 0.82 -29.32
N VAL A 139 6.09 -0.08 -28.68
CA VAL A 139 6.08 -0.29 -27.24
C VAL A 139 7.53 -0.33 -26.78
N ASP A 140 7.99 0.73 -26.10
CA ASP A 140 9.34 0.78 -25.54
C ASP A 140 9.35 0.26 -24.11
N MET A 141 10.07 -0.84 -23.92
CA MET A 141 10.25 -1.49 -22.62
C MET A 141 11.40 -0.87 -21.81
N HIS A 142 12.18 0.06 -22.36
CA HIS A 142 13.31 0.68 -21.68
C HIS A 142 12.92 1.95 -20.96
N PHE A 143 12.55 1.82 -19.68
CA PHE A 143 12.27 2.97 -18.83
C PHE A 143 13.52 3.85 -18.68
N LEU A 144 13.37 5.14 -18.99
CA LEU A 144 14.45 6.13 -19.04
C LEU A 144 15.60 5.74 -19.98
N GLY A 145 15.33 4.86 -20.95
CA GLY A 145 16.32 4.34 -21.90
C GLY A 145 17.34 3.35 -21.32
N VAL A 146 17.24 2.97 -20.04
CA VAL A 146 18.27 2.13 -19.38
C VAL A 146 17.72 0.94 -18.62
N ILE A 147 16.46 0.97 -18.16
CA ILE A 147 15.89 -0.11 -17.35
C ILE A 147 14.88 -0.90 -18.20
N ASP A 148 15.15 -2.17 -18.48
CA ASP A 148 14.18 -3.06 -19.10
C ASP A 148 13.04 -3.41 -18.12
N MET A 149 11.81 -3.07 -18.50
CA MET A 149 10.58 -3.31 -17.72
C MET A 149 10.14 -4.77 -17.68
N SER A 150 10.59 -5.59 -18.63
CA SER A 150 10.30 -7.04 -18.69
C SER A 150 11.19 -7.82 -17.72
N GLY A 151 12.45 -7.39 -17.60
CA GLY A 151 13.46 -8.00 -16.77
C GLY A 151 13.36 -7.64 -15.29
N ARG A 152 14.36 -8.07 -14.51
CA ARG A 152 14.50 -7.71 -13.09
C ARG A 152 15.29 -6.42 -12.95
N SER A 153 15.00 -5.63 -11.93
CA SER A 153 15.78 -4.41 -11.62
C SER A 153 16.09 -4.32 -10.13
N ALA A 154 17.36 -4.52 -9.77
CA ALA A 154 17.83 -4.37 -8.40
C ALA A 154 17.66 -2.93 -7.89
N LEU A 155 17.88 -1.94 -8.76
CA LEU A 155 17.70 -0.53 -8.43
C LEU A 155 16.26 -0.23 -8.04
N LEU A 156 15.29 -0.62 -8.88
CA LEU A 156 13.88 -0.38 -8.60
C LEU A 156 13.40 -1.19 -7.39
N ALA A 157 13.88 -2.42 -7.22
CA ALA A 157 13.56 -3.23 -6.04
C ALA A 157 14.08 -2.60 -4.73
N ALA A 158 15.31 -2.05 -4.75
CA ALA A 158 15.85 -1.30 -3.62
C ALA A 158 15.04 -0.04 -3.33
N LEU A 159 14.63 0.71 -4.36
CA LEU A 159 13.76 1.88 -4.21
C LEU A 159 12.38 1.53 -3.66
N ALA A 160 11.78 0.42 -4.10
CA ALA A 160 10.51 -0.09 -3.57
C ALA A 160 10.65 -0.44 -2.08
N GLY A 161 11.69 -1.17 -1.68
CA GLY A 161 11.96 -1.51 -0.28
C GLY A 161 12.25 -0.29 0.59
N ALA A 162 13.08 0.64 0.11
CA ALA A 162 13.43 1.86 0.83
C ALA A 162 12.22 2.77 1.02
N SER A 163 11.44 3.00 -0.05
CA SER A 163 10.20 3.78 0.03
C SER A 163 9.15 3.12 0.94
N GLN A 164 9.05 1.79 0.93
CA GLN A 164 8.17 1.06 1.84
C GLN A 164 8.59 1.25 3.30
N LEU A 165 9.89 1.21 3.59
CA LEU A 165 10.41 1.47 4.94
C LEU A 165 10.11 2.89 5.39
N VAL A 166 10.32 3.89 4.52
CA VAL A 166 10.00 5.30 4.81
C VAL A 166 8.50 5.45 5.08
N TYR A 167 7.65 4.92 4.22
CA TYR A 167 6.20 4.94 4.39
C TYR A 167 5.79 4.27 5.71
N ALA A 168 6.28 3.07 6.02
CA ALA A 168 5.97 2.35 7.25
C ALA A 168 6.36 3.15 8.50
N ARG A 169 7.51 3.84 8.49
CA ARG A 169 7.91 4.68 9.63
C ARG A 169 6.98 5.89 9.80
N LEU A 170 6.60 6.55 8.69
CA LEU A 170 5.69 7.69 8.73
C LEU A 170 4.27 7.28 9.16
N SER A 171 3.73 6.20 8.60
CA SER A 171 2.36 5.70 8.84
C SER A 171 2.19 4.93 10.14
N MET A 172 3.26 4.39 10.76
CA MET A 172 3.17 3.70 12.05
C MET A 172 3.69 4.51 13.25
N GLY A 173 4.50 5.56 13.03
CA GLY A 173 4.95 6.48 14.08
C GLY A 173 6.05 5.88 14.95
N PRO A 174 6.44 6.55 16.05
CA PRO A 174 7.52 6.08 16.92
C PRO A 174 7.20 4.73 17.54
N ARG A 175 8.21 3.86 17.62
CA ARG A 175 8.06 2.56 18.28
C ARG A 175 8.12 2.74 19.80
N LYS A 176 7.26 2.05 20.54
CA LYS A 176 7.37 2.00 22.00
C LYS A 176 8.66 1.29 22.41
N PRO A 177 9.43 1.84 23.37
CA PRO A 177 10.60 1.16 23.89
C PRO A 177 10.21 -0.20 24.49
N PRO A 178 11.12 -1.19 24.47
CA PRO A 178 10.87 -2.46 25.14
C PRO A 178 10.58 -2.20 26.63
N PRO A 179 9.64 -2.95 27.25
CA PRO A 179 9.41 -2.87 28.69
C PRO A 179 10.72 -3.14 29.45
N LYS A 180 10.93 -2.44 30.57
CA LYS A 180 12.05 -2.69 31.49
C LYS A 180 12.01 -4.13 32.01
N ASP A 181 13.18 -4.71 32.22
CA ASP A 181 13.33 -6.11 32.64
C ASP A 181 12.56 -6.39 33.95
N GLY A 182 11.85 -7.52 33.98
CA GLY A 182 11.03 -7.95 35.14
C GLY A 182 9.51 -7.74 35.01
N ALA A 183 9.03 -7.05 33.96
CA ALA A 183 7.59 -6.93 33.71
C ALA A 183 6.98 -8.25 33.20
N LYS A 184 5.97 -8.80 33.91
CA LYS A 184 5.19 -9.96 33.45
C LYS A 184 4.46 -9.60 32.14
N ARG A 185 4.91 -10.13 31.00
CA ARG A 185 4.30 -9.94 29.68
C ARG A 185 3.08 -10.84 29.50
N SER A 186 2.03 -10.31 28.89
CA SER A 186 0.92 -11.13 28.39
C SER A 186 1.25 -11.63 26.98
N PHE A 187 0.77 -12.83 26.63
CA PHE A 187 0.86 -13.36 25.26
C PHE A 187 0.32 -12.36 24.21
N GLY A 188 -0.73 -11.61 24.55
CA GLY A 188 -1.30 -10.58 23.67
C GLY A 188 -0.34 -9.43 23.38
N ASP A 189 0.49 -9.03 24.35
CA ASP A 189 1.47 -7.96 24.19
C ASP A 189 2.62 -8.40 23.28
N ASP A 190 3.06 -9.66 23.43
CA ASP A 190 4.10 -10.24 22.58
C ASP A 190 3.61 -10.41 21.14
N MET A 191 2.34 -10.78 20.94
CA MET A 191 1.73 -10.86 19.61
C MET A 191 1.61 -9.47 18.96
N ALA A 192 1.11 -8.46 19.68
CA ALA A 192 1.00 -7.10 19.16
C ALA A 192 2.38 -6.51 18.80
N ARG A 193 3.39 -6.76 19.63
CA ARG A 193 4.78 -6.37 19.36
C ARG A 193 5.34 -7.08 18.13
N SER A 194 5.06 -8.36 17.98
CA SER A 194 5.49 -9.15 16.82
C SER A 194 4.88 -8.60 15.53
N PHE A 195 3.60 -8.24 15.57
CA PHE A 195 2.93 -7.59 14.44
C PHE A 195 3.57 -6.22 14.09
N ASP A 196 3.86 -5.37 15.08
CA ASP A 196 4.58 -4.11 14.84
C ASP A 196 5.95 -4.33 14.18
N ILE A 197 6.74 -5.30 14.66
CA ILE A 197 8.04 -5.64 14.05
C ILE A 197 7.87 -6.10 12.61
N GLN A 198 6.93 -7.00 12.38
CA GLN A 198 6.70 -7.57 11.05
C GLN A 198 6.33 -6.48 10.06
N MET A 199 5.36 -5.63 10.39
CA MET A 199 4.93 -4.56 9.48
C MET A 199 6.00 -3.49 9.27
N ARG A 200 6.78 -3.16 10.31
CA ARG A 200 7.77 -2.07 10.25
C ARG A 200 9.08 -2.46 9.57
N TYR A 201 9.51 -3.71 9.70
CA TYR A 201 10.84 -4.13 9.25
C TYR A 201 10.82 -5.34 8.33
N VAL A 202 10.05 -6.38 8.67
CA VAL A 202 10.02 -7.61 7.86
C VAL A 202 9.32 -7.35 6.53
N LEU A 203 8.16 -6.67 6.54
CA LEU A 203 7.38 -6.39 5.34
C LEU A 203 8.16 -5.57 4.29
N PRO A 204 8.87 -4.47 4.63
CA PRO A 204 9.75 -3.80 3.67
C PRO A 204 10.81 -4.69 3.04
N VAL A 205 11.42 -5.59 3.83
CA VAL A 205 12.42 -6.55 3.32
C VAL A 205 11.77 -7.56 2.39
N VAL A 206 10.62 -8.12 2.77
CA VAL A 206 9.85 -9.04 1.93
C VAL A 206 9.44 -8.37 0.61
N ILE A 207 8.96 -7.12 0.66
CA ILE A 207 8.61 -6.35 -0.54
C ILE A 207 9.84 -6.13 -1.41
N ALA A 208 11.01 -5.82 -0.84
CA ALA A 208 12.25 -5.66 -1.60
C ALA A 208 12.67 -6.96 -2.30
N VAL A 209 12.59 -8.10 -1.61
CA VAL A 209 12.92 -9.42 -2.18
C VAL A 209 11.94 -9.80 -3.27
N ILE A 210 10.63 -9.70 -3.03
CA ILE A 210 9.59 -9.96 -4.04
C ILE A 210 9.78 -9.03 -5.24
N SER A 211 10.04 -7.75 -5.00
CA SER A 211 10.28 -6.77 -6.05
C SER A 211 11.47 -7.12 -6.94
N TYR A 212 12.50 -7.77 -6.38
CA TYR A 212 13.65 -8.21 -7.15
C TYR A 212 13.38 -9.50 -7.96
N THR A 213 12.51 -10.38 -7.46
CA THR A 213 12.21 -11.65 -8.16
C THR A 213 11.26 -11.47 -9.35
N LEU A 214 10.39 -10.45 -9.29
CA LEU A 214 9.41 -10.10 -10.31
C LEU A 214 9.96 -9.13 -11.38
N SER A 215 9.15 -8.85 -12.41
CA SER A 215 9.51 -7.87 -13.45
C SER A 215 9.64 -6.46 -12.88
N ALA A 216 10.47 -5.63 -13.49
CA ALA A 216 10.78 -4.26 -13.07
C ALA A 216 9.56 -3.32 -13.04
N ALA A 217 8.49 -3.67 -13.76
CA ALA A 217 7.19 -3.01 -13.64
C ALA A 217 6.61 -3.03 -12.22
N VAL A 218 6.76 -4.16 -11.50
CA VAL A 218 6.22 -4.35 -10.15
C VAL A 218 6.88 -3.43 -9.10
N PRO A 219 8.23 -3.38 -8.96
CA PRO A 219 8.85 -2.41 -8.07
C PRO A 219 8.60 -0.95 -8.47
N LEU A 220 8.49 -0.64 -9.77
CA LEU A 220 8.19 0.73 -10.21
C LEU A 220 6.80 1.17 -9.71
N TYR A 221 5.81 0.30 -9.86
CA TYR A 221 4.46 0.50 -9.29
C TYR A 221 4.51 0.68 -7.76
N TRP A 222 5.27 -0.16 -7.06
CA TRP A 222 5.39 -0.09 -5.60
C TRP A 222 6.04 1.21 -5.14
N ALA A 223 7.16 1.59 -5.75
CA ALA A 223 7.87 2.82 -5.44
C ALA A 223 6.99 4.05 -5.69
N THR A 224 6.32 4.11 -6.85
CA THR A 224 5.40 5.20 -7.19
C THR A 224 4.22 5.27 -6.20
N SER A 225 3.63 4.11 -5.88
CA SER A 225 2.57 4.01 -4.88
C SER A 225 3.00 4.51 -3.50
N ASN A 226 4.19 4.11 -3.05
CA ASN A 226 4.73 4.51 -1.76
C ASN A 226 5.04 6.00 -1.72
N ILE A 227 5.62 6.57 -2.77
CA ILE A 227 5.87 8.02 -2.87
C ILE A 227 4.56 8.81 -2.75
N PHE A 228 3.51 8.39 -3.47
CA PHE A 228 2.18 9.01 -3.34
C PHE A 228 1.67 8.92 -1.90
N MET A 229 1.76 7.75 -1.28
CA MET A 229 1.27 7.51 0.08
C MET A 229 2.08 8.29 1.14
N ILE A 230 3.40 8.45 0.95
CA ILE A 230 4.24 9.31 1.76
C ILE A 230 3.80 10.76 1.62
N ALA A 231 3.62 11.25 0.39
CA ALA A 231 3.14 12.61 0.15
C ALA A 231 1.77 12.84 0.81
N GLN A 232 0.85 11.88 0.68
CA GLN A 232 -0.45 11.92 1.33
C GLN A 232 -0.33 11.97 2.86
N GLU A 233 0.48 11.12 3.48
CA GLU A 233 0.72 11.11 4.93
C GLU A 233 1.32 12.44 5.40
N LEU A 234 2.27 13.02 4.65
CA LEU A 234 2.88 14.31 4.99
C LEU A 234 1.90 15.48 4.89
N LEU A 235 1.05 15.49 3.85
CA LEU A 235 0.04 16.53 3.63
C LEU A 235 -1.08 16.47 4.68
N MET A 236 -1.42 15.27 5.16
CA MET A 236 -2.49 15.08 6.15
C MET A 236 -1.98 15.11 7.59
N GLY A 237 -0.76 14.64 7.86
CA GLY A 237 -0.18 14.47 9.20
C GLY A 237 0.30 15.76 9.86
N ARG A 238 0.67 16.80 9.11
CA ARG A 238 1.13 18.09 9.70
C ARG A 238 0.02 18.98 10.26
N ARG A 239 -1.27 18.68 9.99
CA ARG A 239 -2.39 19.50 10.49
C ARG A 239 -2.99 19.04 11.81
N PHE A 240 -2.71 17.81 12.27
CA PHE A 240 -3.40 17.25 13.45
C PHE A 240 -2.53 17.12 14.70
N SER A 241 -1.19 17.04 14.58
CA SER A 241 -0.31 17.23 15.77
C SER A 241 -0.39 18.65 16.35
N ALA A 242 -0.74 19.66 15.55
CA ALA A 242 -0.93 21.03 16.02
C ALA A 242 -2.30 21.28 16.67
N ALA A 243 -3.28 20.38 16.48
CA ALA A 243 -4.59 20.47 17.12
C ALA A 243 -4.63 19.82 18.53
N ALA A 244 -3.51 19.22 18.95
CA ALA A 244 -3.35 18.55 20.25
C ALA A 244 -2.65 19.43 21.32
N GLN A 245 -2.42 20.72 21.05
CA GLN A 245 -2.14 21.66 22.12
C GLN A 245 -3.49 22.18 22.67
N PRO A 246 -3.86 21.88 23.93
CA PRO A 246 -4.97 22.58 24.53
C PRO A 246 -4.62 24.07 24.51
N LYS A 247 -5.54 24.90 23.99
CA LYS A 247 -5.48 26.33 24.28
C LYS A 247 -5.53 26.45 25.79
N SER A 248 -4.42 26.92 26.37
CA SER A 248 -4.30 27.33 27.77
C SER A 248 -5.36 28.36 28.12
#